data_AF-A0A2N2MUS6-F1
#
_entry.id   AF-A0A2N2MUS6-F1
#
_cell.length_a   1.000
_cell.length_b   1.000
_cell.length_c   1.000
_cell.angle_alpha   90.00
_cell.angle_beta   90.00
_cell.angle_gamma   90.00
#
_symmetry.space_group_name_H-M   'P 1'
#
loop_
_entity.id
_entity.type
_entity.pdbx_description
1 polymer ?
#
loop_
_entity_poly.entity_id
_entity_poly.type
_entity_poly.pdbx_seq_one_letter_code
_entity_poly.pdbx_strand_id
1 'polypeptide(L)'
;MDNIQTGLMVSAIGLIVTFSALGVFIGVIVLLQKLFPPKPEAQESAVEAPVAAIAESAQESDNSDEALVAVLAAAAYLRSRRSGQLGSTLLAGPGPYRTSRN
;
A
#
# COMPACT_ATOMS: atom_id res chain seq x y z
N MET A 1 -25.58 -32.70 7.62
CA MET A 1 -24.74 -31.96 6.65
C MET A 1 -23.33 -32.49 6.83
N ASP A 2 -22.87 -33.26 5.86
CA ASP A 2 -21.71 -34.12 6.05
C ASP A 2 -20.42 -33.27 6.03
N ASN A 3 -19.54 -33.47 7.01
CA ASN A 3 -18.31 -32.68 7.19
C ASN A 3 -17.43 -32.63 5.92
N ILE A 4 -17.50 -33.68 5.08
CA ILE A 4 -16.83 -33.75 3.78
C ILE A 4 -17.34 -32.66 2.82
N GLN A 5 -18.66 -32.45 2.76
CA GLN A 5 -19.26 -31.43 1.91
C GLN A 5 -18.85 -30.02 2.37
N THR A 6 -18.73 -29.82 3.69
CA THR A 6 -18.27 -28.55 4.29
C THR A 6 -16.80 -28.28 3.92
N GLY A 7 -15.92 -29.27 4.07
CA GLY A 7 -14.50 -29.13 3.69
C GLY A 7 -14.32 -28.84 2.19
N LEU A 8 -15.09 -29.50 1.33
CA LEU A 8 -15.09 -29.25 -0.11
C LEU A 8 -15.58 -27.82 -0.43
N MET A 9 -16.62 -27.35 0.24
CA MET A 9 -17.13 -25.98 0.08
C MET A 9 -16.08 -24.94 0.48
N VAL A 10 -15.43 -25.12 1.62
CA VAL A 10 -14.39 -24.21 2.11
C VAL A 10 -13.21 -24.14 1.14
N SER A 11 -12.78 -25.29 0.60
CA SER A 11 -11.69 -25.33 -0.38
C SER A 11 -12.07 -24.63 -1.70
N ALA A 12 -13.29 -24.84 -2.18
CA ALA A 12 -13.81 -24.15 -3.37
C ALA A 12 -13.88 -22.63 -3.17
N ILE A 13 -14.36 -22.18 -2.01
CA ILE A 13 -14.40 -20.75 -1.66
C ILE A 13 -12.99 -20.17 -1.60
N GLY A 14 -12.05 -20.87 -0.95
CA GLY A 14 -10.65 -20.45 -0.88
C GLY A 14 -10.04 -20.25 -2.27
N LEU A 15 -10.28 -21.18 -3.18
CA LEU A 15 -9.80 -21.09 -4.57
C LEU A 15 -10.40 -19.89 -5.32
N ILE A 16 -11.70 -19.65 -5.17
CA ILE A 16 -12.36 -18.49 -5.81
C ILE A 16 -11.81 -17.16 -5.26
N VAL A 17 -11.56 -17.10 -3.95
CA VAL A 17 -11.01 -15.92 -3.28
C VAL A 17 -9.58 -15.64 -3.75
N THR A 18 -8.71 -16.64 -3.83
CA THR A 18 -7.32 -16.44 -4.28
C THR A 18 -7.27 -16.04 -5.76
N PHE A 19 -8.07 -16.68 -6.63
CA PHE A 19 -8.19 -16.27 -8.03
C PHE A 19 -8.70 -14.85 -8.18
N SER A 20 -9.72 -14.45 -7.41
CA SER A 20 -10.22 -13.07 -7.43
C SER A 20 -9.16 -12.09 -6.95
N ALA A 21 -8.44 -12.41 -5.88
CA ALA A 21 -7.37 -11.56 -5.35
C ALA A 21 -6.26 -11.36 -6.38
N LEU A 22 -5.81 -12.43 -7.05
CA LEU A 22 -4.82 -12.35 -8.13
C LEU A 22 -5.34 -11.54 -9.32
N GLY A 23 -6.60 -11.74 -9.72
CA GLY A 23 -7.22 -10.98 -10.80
C GLY A 23 -7.29 -9.48 -10.50
N VAL A 24 -7.69 -9.11 -9.28
CA VAL A 24 -7.68 -7.71 -8.82
C VAL A 24 -6.25 -7.17 -8.79
N PHE A 25 -5.29 -7.94 -8.29
CA PHE A 25 -3.90 -7.51 -8.20
C PHE A 25 -3.29 -7.21 -9.57
N ILE A 26 -3.46 -8.13 -10.53
CA ILE A 26 -3.05 -7.93 -11.92
C ILE A 26 -3.80 -6.74 -12.53
N GLY A 27 -5.11 -6.63 -12.26
CA GLY A 27 -5.92 -5.50 -12.71
C GLY A 27 -5.38 -4.15 -12.22
N VAL A 28 -4.97 -4.07 -10.96
CA VAL A 28 -4.32 -2.87 -10.38
C VAL A 28 -2.98 -2.59 -11.07
N ILE A 29 -2.14 -3.61 -11.29
CA ILE A 29 -0.87 -3.44 -12.02
C ILE A 29 -1.12 -2.86 -13.42
N VAL A 30 -2.05 -3.44 -14.17
CA VAL A 30 -2.39 -2.97 -15.53
C VAL A 30 -2.99 -1.56 -15.48
N LEU A 31 -3.84 -1.27 -14.49
CA LEU A 31 -4.41 0.06 -14.30
C LEU A 31 -3.33 1.10 -14.02
N LEU A 32 -2.34 0.76 -13.19
CA LEU A 32 -1.20 1.61 -12.90
C LEU A 32 -0.27 1.76 -14.11
N GLN A 33 0.01 0.71 -14.87
CA GLN A 33 0.75 0.82 -16.13
C GLN A 33 0.02 1.70 -17.16
N LYS A 34 -1.32 1.70 -17.15
CA LYS A 34 -2.10 2.59 -18.00
C LYS A 34 -2.14 4.03 -17.50
N LEU A 35 -2.21 4.23 -16.18
CA LEU A 35 -2.27 5.56 -15.58
C LEU A 35 -0.89 6.24 -15.54
N PHE A 36 0.16 5.43 -15.38
CA PHE A 36 1.57 5.81 -15.39
C PHE A 36 2.31 4.90 -16.40
N PRO A 37 2.29 5.25 -17.69
CA PRO A 37 3.00 4.52 -18.72
C PRO A 37 4.46 4.32 -18.30
N PRO A 38 4.97 3.08 -18.21
CA PRO A 38 6.36 2.85 -17.89
C PRO A 38 7.20 3.54 -18.97
N LYS A 39 8.02 4.51 -18.55
CA LYS A 39 8.96 5.18 -19.46
C LYS A 39 9.85 4.10 -20.09
N PRO A 40 10.00 4.07 -21.42
CA PRO A 40 10.74 3.04 -22.12
C PRO A 40 12.26 3.27 -21.96
N GLU A 41 12.82 2.94 -20.80
CA GLU A 41 14.29 2.93 -20.62
C GLU A 41 14.82 1.67 -19.91
N ALA A 42 13.99 0.63 -19.67
CA ALA A 42 14.48 -0.57 -18.99
C ALA A 42 13.75 -1.88 -19.40
N GLN A 43 13.39 -2.05 -20.67
CA GLN A 43 12.73 -3.27 -21.16
C GLN A 43 13.55 -4.10 -22.16
N GLU A 44 14.85 -3.85 -22.30
CA GLU A 44 15.71 -4.63 -23.21
C GLU A 44 16.75 -5.52 -22.50
N SER A 45 16.61 -5.81 -21.20
CA SER A 45 17.59 -6.69 -20.51
C SER A 45 16.97 -7.60 -19.45
N ALA A 46 15.96 -8.37 -19.84
CA ALA A 46 15.52 -9.52 -19.03
C ALA A 46 15.50 -10.85 -19.80
N VAL A 47 16.05 -10.90 -21.01
CA VAL A 47 16.22 -12.14 -21.77
C VAL A 47 17.64 -12.16 -22.38
N GLU A 48 18.46 -13.11 -21.91
CA GLU A 48 19.81 -13.52 -22.37
C GLU A 48 21.08 -12.81 -21.85
N ALA A 49 21.57 -13.27 -20.68
CA ALA A 49 22.94 -13.73 -20.33
C ALA A 49 24.19 -12.81 -20.53
N PRO A 50 25.41 -13.22 -20.09
CA PRO A 50 25.93 -13.54 -18.74
C PRO A 50 27.13 -12.62 -18.32
N VAL A 51 27.40 -12.55 -17.00
CA VAL A 51 28.66 -12.19 -16.31
C VAL A 51 29.49 -10.97 -16.81
N ALA A 52 29.52 -9.95 -15.94
CA ALA A 52 30.60 -8.99 -15.64
C ALA A 52 31.03 -7.93 -16.68
N ALA A 53 30.79 -6.66 -16.33
CA ALA A 53 31.82 -5.62 -16.28
C ALA A 53 31.35 -4.45 -15.42
N ILE A 54 32.31 -3.85 -14.74
CA ILE A 54 32.17 -2.83 -13.70
C ILE A 54 32.19 -1.44 -14.34
N ALA A 55 31.59 -0.48 -13.63
CA ALA A 55 31.64 0.98 -13.81
C ALA A 55 30.63 1.56 -14.80
N GLU A 56 29.65 2.30 -14.29
CA GLU A 56 29.78 3.77 -14.23
C GLU A 56 28.76 4.36 -13.24
N SER A 57 29.26 5.02 -12.23
CA SER A 57 28.51 5.89 -11.34
C SER A 57 27.99 7.11 -12.11
N ALA A 58 26.67 7.19 -12.35
CA ALA A 58 26.01 8.42 -12.74
C ALA A 58 24.56 8.44 -12.21
N GLN A 59 24.30 9.37 -11.29
CA GLN A 59 23.00 9.80 -10.79
C GLN A 59 22.05 8.75 -10.20
N GLU A 60 22.35 8.29 -8.97
CA GLU A 60 21.35 7.77 -8.05
C GLU A 60 21.02 8.84 -7.00
N SER A 61 20.24 9.85 -7.40
CA SER A 61 19.69 10.87 -6.50
C SER A 61 18.51 11.58 -7.17
N ASP A 62 17.27 11.17 -6.89
CA ASP A 62 16.16 12.12 -6.61
C ASP A 62 14.80 11.44 -6.36
N ASN A 63 14.52 10.29 -6.98
CA ASN A 63 13.14 9.77 -6.97
C ASN A 63 12.73 9.08 -5.65
N SER A 64 13.69 8.63 -4.84
CA SER A 64 13.41 8.00 -3.54
C SER A 64 12.85 8.99 -2.53
N ASP A 65 13.36 10.22 -2.53
CA ASP A 65 12.96 11.24 -1.57
C ASP A 65 11.57 11.78 -1.88
N GLU A 66 11.23 11.93 -3.16
CA GLU A 66 9.90 12.38 -3.61
C GLU A 66 8.82 11.33 -3.33
N ALA A 67 9.13 10.04 -3.52
CA ALA A 67 8.25 8.95 -3.14
C ALA A 67 8.00 8.91 -1.63
N LEU A 68 9.04 9.11 -0.81
CA LEU A 68 8.92 9.18 0.65
C LEU A 68 8.10 10.39 1.09
N VAL A 69 8.31 11.57 0.48
CA VAL A 69 7.53 12.78 0.76
C VAL A 69 6.06 12.58 0.37
N ALA A 70 5.76 11.96 -0.77
CA ALA A 70 4.40 11.68 -1.20
C ALA A 70 3.67 10.73 -0.24
N VAL A 71 4.32 9.66 0.21
CA VAL A 71 3.77 8.73 1.20
C VAL A 71 3.55 9.42 2.55
N LEU A 72 4.49 10.26 2.98
CA LEU A 72 4.41 10.97 4.26
C LEU A 72 3.31 12.05 4.22
N ALA A 73 3.15 12.75 3.10
CA ALA A 73 2.05 13.69 2.86
C ALA A 73 0.68 12.99 2.86
N ALA A 74 0.57 11.82 2.21
CA ALA A 74 -0.66 11.03 2.20
C ALA A 74 -1.03 10.52 3.61
N ALA A 75 -0.04 10.03 4.36
CA ALA A 75 -0.22 9.59 5.74
C ALA A 75 -0.62 10.75 6.67
N ALA A 76 -0.01 11.92 6.51
CA ALA A 76 -0.37 13.13 7.24
C ALA A 76 -1.79 13.60 6.92
N TYR A 77 -2.20 13.55 5.65
CA TYR A 77 -3.55 13.89 5.21
C TYR A 77 -4.63 12.95 5.78
N LEU A 78 -4.34 11.64 5.79
CA LEU A 78 -5.23 10.65 6.42
C LEU A 78 -5.34 10.87 7.94
N ARG A 79 -4.23 11.18 8.60
CA ARG A 79 -4.22 11.49 10.04
C ARG A 79 -4.92 12.80 10.36
N SER A 80 -4.79 13.84 9.54
CA SER A 80 -5.44 15.14 9.77
C SER A 80 -6.96 15.06 9.65
N ARG A 81 -7.49 14.24 8.73
CA ARG A 81 -8.94 13.95 8.69
C ARG A 81 -9.45 13.26 9.95
N ARG A 82 -8.59 12.52 10.66
CA ARG A 82 -8.95 11.80 11.89
C ARG A 82 -8.80 12.67 13.15
N SER A 83 -7.95 13.69 13.13
CA SER A 83 -7.63 14.52 14.30
C SER A 83 -8.59 15.69 14.53
N GLY A 84 -9.49 16.00 13.59
CA GLY A 84 -10.48 17.09 13.71
C GLY A 84 -11.42 16.97 14.93
N GLN A 85 -11.52 15.78 15.53
CA GLN A 85 -12.34 15.52 16.72
C GLN A 85 -11.56 15.60 18.04
N LEU A 86 -10.23 15.60 18.00
CA LEU A 86 -9.37 15.61 19.20
C LEU A 86 -9.09 17.05 19.67
N GLY A 87 -9.01 18.01 18.74
CA GLY A 87 -8.82 19.43 19.06
C GLY A 87 -9.99 20.05 19.82
N SER A 88 -11.23 19.69 19.47
CA SER A 88 -12.42 20.14 20.20
C SER A 88 -12.50 19.54 21.60
N THR A 89 -12.06 18.29 21.80
CA THR A 89 -12.01 17.67 23.14
C THR A 89 -10.92 18.23 24.05
N LEU A 90 -9.83 18.76 23.48
CA LEU A 90 -8.77 19.45 24.24
C LEU A 90 -9.20 20.86 24.62
N LEU A 91 -9.90 21.57 23.73
CA LEU A 91 -10.50 22.89 24.01
C LEU A 91 -11.71 22.83 24.94
N ALA A 92 -12.42 21.69 24.99
CA ALA A 92 -13.57 21.48 25.88
C ALA A 92 -13.21 21.40 27.38
N GLY A 93 -11.92 21.48 27.73
CA GLY A 93 -11.45 21.40 29.11
C GLY A 93 -11.65 20.02 29.73
N PRO A 94 -11.16 19.81 30.97
CA PRO A 94 -11.31 18.54 31.67
C PRO A 94 -12.78 18.13 31.75
N GLY A 95 -13.13 16.98 31.17
CA GLY A 95 -14.50 16.47 31.18
C GLY A 95 -15.05 16.28 32.59
N PRO A 96 -16.39 16.14 32.73
CA PRO A 96 -17.11 16.15 34.01
C PRO A 96 -16.71 15.05 35.01
N TYR A 97 -15.86 14.11 34.62
CA TYR A 97 -15.33 13.06 35.47
C TYR A 97 -14.02 13.44 36.19
N ARG A 98 -13.48 14.64 35.96
CA ARG A 98 -12.37 15.19 36.77
C ARG A 98 -12.93 16.05 37.90
N THR A 99 -13.67 15.44 38.81
CA THR A 99 -13.98 16.04 40.11
C THR A 99 -12.89 15.65 41.11
N SER A 100 -12.22 16.67 41.64
CA SER A 100 -11.69 16.78 43.01
C SER A 100 -10.89 15.60 43.58
N ARG A 101 -9.59 15.83 43.77
CA ARG A 101 -8.92 15.30 44.95
C ARG A 101 -7.87 16.33 45.42
N ASN A 102 -8.08 16.74 46.67
CA ASN A 102 -7.33 17.73 47.48
C ASN A 102 -5.86 17.91 47.15
#